data_AF-A0A2I0V7E0-F1
#
_entry.id   AF-A0A2I0V7E0-F1
#
_cell.length_a   1.000
_cell.length_b   1.000
_cell.length_c   1.000
_cell.angle_alpha   90.00
_cell.angle_beta   90.00
_cell.angle_gamma   90.00
#
_symmetry.space_group_name_H-M   'P 1'
#
loop_
_entity.id
_entity.type
_entity.pdbx_description
1 polymer ?
#
loop_
_entity_poly.entity_id
_entity_poly.type
_entity_poly.pdbx_seq_one_letter_code
_entity_poly.pdbx_strand_id
1 'polypeptide(L)' 'MDLSFIDYGYVVSRKANSIGPLELRIVEGGTFRKILEYYIANGAAMSQFKTPRCTKNQSLLGILDYYTVKKFWSRAYC' A
#
# COMPACT_ATOMS: atom_id res chain seq x y z
N MET A 1 5.81 -0.91 12.29
CA MET A 1 6.36 -0.57 10.96
C MET A 1 7.25 -1.71 10.52
N ASP A 2 8.57 -1.59 10.36
CA ASP A 2 9.42 -2.76 10.04
C ASP A 2 9.45 -3.80 11.17
N LEU A 3 9.57 -3.36 12.43
CA LEU A 3 9.69 -4.26 13.60
C LEU A 3 8.42 -5.07 13.92
N SER A 4 7.28 -4.74 13.31
CA SER A 4 6.05 -5.52 13.49
C SER A 4 6.00 -6.75 12.56
N PHE A 5 6.91 -6.87 11.60
CA PHE A 5 7.04 -8.06 10.76
C PHE A 5 8.00 -9.03 11.45
N ILE A 6 7.45 -10.17 11.90
CA ILE A 6 8.22 -11.24 12.56
C ILE A 6 8.78 -12.24 11.53
N ASP A 7 8.34 -12.13 10.27
CA ASP A 7 8.82 -13.00 9.19
C ASP A 7 10.34 -12.86 9.00
N TYR A 8 11.05 -13.97 9.18
CA TYR A 8 12.50 -14.00 9.15
C TYR A 8 13.05 -13.61 7.77
N GLY A 9 12.38 -14.02 6.69
CA GLY A 9 12.78 -13.69 5.33
C GLY A 9 12.72 -12.18 5.07
N TYR A 10 11.66 -11.53 5.51
CA TYR A 10 11.51 -10.07 5.45
C TYR A 10 12.60 -9.36 6.27
N VAL A 11 12.81 -9.78 7.52
CA VAL A 11 13.80 -9.16 8.43
C VAL A 11 15.21 -9.25 7.86
N VAL A 12 15.62 -10.44 7.39
CA VAL A 12 16.96 -10.63 6.79
C VAL A 12 17.10 -9.78 5.53
N SER A 13 16.09 -9.77 4.65
CA SER A 13 16.15 -9.00 3.41
C SER A 13 16.19 -7.49 3.64
N ARG A 14 15.50 -6.98 4.68
CA ARG A 14 15.57 -5.57 5.10
C ARG A 14 16.94 -5.21 5.67
N LYS A 15 17.55 -6.08 6.47
CA LYS A 15 18.91 -5.89 7.02
C LYS A 15 20.00 -5.98 5.95
N ALA A 16 19.80 -6.83 4.95
CA ALA A 16 20.71 -6.98 3.81
C ALA A 16 20.53 -5.90 2.72
N ASN A 17 19.63 -4.93 2.93
CA ASN A 17 19.26 -3.87 1.96
C ASN A 17 18.70 -4.36 0.61
N SER A 18 18.34 -5.65 0.49
CA SER A 18 17.66 -6.19 -0.70
C SER A 18 16.20 -5.71 -0.81
N ILE A 19 15.58 -5.36 0.31
CA ILE A 19 14.28 -4.69 0.39
C ILE A 19 14.51 -3.32 1.00
N GLY A 20 14.01 -2.26 0.36
CA GLY A 20 14.10 -0.89 0.86
C GLY A 20 13.26 -0.63 2.12
N PRO A 21 13.41 0.54 2.78
CA PRO A 21 12.63 0.88 3.97
C PRO A 21 11.14 0.89 3.70
N LEU A 22 10.38 0.28 4.62
CA LEU A 22 8.92 0.28 4.55
C LEU A 22 8.40 1.72 4.56
N GLU A 23 7.59 2.04 3.56
CA GLU A 23 6.92 3.32 3.45
C GLU A 23 5.47 3.18 3.95
N LEU A 24 5.11 4.00 4.94
CA LEU A 24 3.73 4.18 5.39
C LEU A 24 3.16 5.45 4.76
N ARG A 25 2.15 5.30 3.92
CA ARG A 25 1.39 6.43 3.36
C ARG A 25 0.05 6.55 4.07
N ILE A 26 -0.22 7.72 4.63
CA ILE A 26 -1.51 8.09 5.19
C ILE A 26 -2.33 8.71 4.08
N VAL A 27 -3.48 8.12 3.76
CA VAL A 27 -4.38 8.61 2.73
C VAL A 27 -5.58 9.34 3.34
N GLU A 28 -6.21 10.19 2.55
CA GLU A 28 -7.43 10.89 2.97
C GLU A 28 -8.59 9.91 3.21
N GLY A 29 -9.48 10.26 4.15
CA GLY A 29 -10.72 9.53 4.37
C GLY A 29 -11.56 9.43 3.10
N GLY A 30 -12.01 8.23 2.75
CA GLY A 30 -12.78 7.99 1.52
C GLY A 30 -11.95 7.62 0.28
N THR A 31 -10.62 7.61 0.35
CA THR A 31 -9.75 7.17 -0.77
C THR A 31 -10.08 5.76 -1.26
N PHE A 32 -10.32 4.81 -0.35
CA PHE A 32 -10.70 3.44 -0.75
C PHE A 32 -12.08 3.36 -1.41
N ARG A 33 -12.99 4.30 -1.11
CA ARG A 33 -14.26 4.42 -1.83
C ARG A 33 -14.03 4.92 -3.26
N LYS A 34 -13.10 5.85 -3.47
CA LYS A 34 -12.68 6.29 -4.81
C LYS A 34 -12.05 5.17 -5.63
N ILE A 35 -11.28 4.30 -4.98
CA ILE A 35 -10.78 3.08 -5.62
C ILE A 35 -11.94 2.17 -6.04
N LEU A 36 -12.92 1.94 -5.16
CA LEU A 36 -14.12 1.17 -5.51
C LEU A 36 -14.86 1.80 -6.71
N GLU A 37 -15.09 3.11 -6.70
CA GLU A 37 -15.70 3.85 -7.82
C GLU A 37 -14.91 3.66 -9.12
N TYR A 38 -13.58 3.70 -9.06
CA TYR A 38 -12.72 3.41 -10.21
C TYR A 38 -12.90 1.99 -10.75
N TYR A 39 -13.01 0.97 -9.87
CA TYR A 39 -13.25 -0.40 -10.29
C TYR A 39 -14.63 -0.60 -10.92
N ILE A 40 -15.66 0.04 -10.38
CA ILE A 40 -17.02 0.02 -10.94
C ILE A 40 -17.01 0.64 -12.34
N ALA A 41 -16.34 1.79 -12.51
CA ALA A 41 -16.20 2.45 -13.81
C ALA A 41 -15.45 1.58 -14.84
N ASN A 42 -14.56 0.70 -14.38
CA ASN A 42 -13.87 -0.29 -15.21
C ASN A 42 -14.65 -1.61 -15.38
N GLY A 43 -15.93 -1.65 -15.02
CA GLY A 43 -16.83 -2.78 -15.27
C GLY A 43 -16.88 -3.84 -14.17
N ALA A 44 -16.30 -3.58 -12.99
CA ALA A 44 -16.42 -4.50 -11.86
C ALA A 44 -17.80 -4.37 -11.17
N ALA A 45 -18.44 -5.50 -10.85
CA ALA A 45 -19.66 -5.50 -10.06
C ALA A 45 -19.38 -5.10 -8.60
N MET A 46 -20.15 -4.15 -8.06
CA MET A 46 -19.99 -3.69 -6.66
C MET A 46 -20.00 -4.82 -5.64
N SER A 47 -20.88 -5.80 -5.83
CA SER A 47 -21.04 -6.96 -4.94
C SER A 47 -19.82 -7.89 -4.92
N GLN A 48 -18.92 -7.79 -5.90
CA GLN A 48 -17.73 -8.61 -6.03
C GLN A 48 -16.44 -7.87 -5.63
N PHE A 49 -16.52 -6.56 -5.42
CA PHE A 49 -15.33 -5.78 -5.09
C PHE A 49 -14.84 -6.12 -3.68
N LYS A 50 -13.62 -6.66 -3.61
CA LYS A 50 -12.86 -6.78 -2.38
C LYS A 50 -11.65 -5.85 -2.48
N THR A 51 -11.45 -5.03 -1.46
CA THR A 51 -10.27 -4.15 -1.40
C THR A 51 -9.00 -5.00 -1.44
N PRO A 52 -8.11 -4.81 -2.44
CA PRO A 52 -6.87 -5.57 -2.52
C PRO A 52 -5.96 -5.19 -1.35
N ARG A 53 -5.44 -6.19 -0.63
CA ARG A 53 -4.50 -5.99 0.47
C ARG A 53 -3.09 -5.65 -0.02
N CYS A 54 -2.73 -6.14 -1.20
CA CYS A 54 -1.47 -5.85 -1.87
C CYS A 54 -1.76 -5.71 -3.37
N THR A 55 -1.20 -4.70 -4.03
CA THR A 55 -1.41 -4.46 -5.45
C THR A 55 -0.10 -4.03 -6.11
N LYS A 56 0.09 -4.47 -7.35
CA LYS A 56 1.13 -3.97 -8.27
C LYS A 56 0.54 -3.16 -9.42
N ASN A 57 -0.76 -2.88 -9.39
CA ASN A 57 -1.44 -2.15 -10.46
C ASN A 57 -1.08 -0.66 -10.39
N GLN A 58 -0.50 -0.13 -11.46
CA GLN A 58 0.01 1.24 -11.49
C GLN A 58 -1.10 2.30 -11.35
N SER A 59 -2.29 2.07 -11.91
CA SER A 59 -3.42 3.01 -11.82
C SER A 59 -3.89 3.17 -10.37
N LEU A 60 -3.99 2.04 -9.66
CA LEU A 60 -4.30 2.01 -8.23
C LEU A 60 -3.25 2.75 -7.39
N LEU A 61 -1.98 2.50 -7.68
CA LEU A 61 -0.87 3.18 -7.00
C LEU A 61 -0.91 4.69 -7.27
N GLY A 62 -1.27 5.11 -8.48
CA GLY A 62 -1.46 6.52 -8.83
C GLY A 62 -2.59 7.19 -8.02
N ILE A 63 -3.74 6.52 -7.88
CA ILE A 63 -4.84 7.01 -7.03
C ILE A 63 -4.38 7.12 -5.58
N LEU A 64 -3.75 6.08 -5.02
CA LEU A 64 -3.26 6.09 -3.64
C LEU A 64 -2.23 7.21 -3.42
N ASP A 65 -1.32 7.44 -4.37
CA ASP A 65 -0.32 8.50 -4.28
C ASP A 65 -0.95 9.90 -4.34
N TYR A 66 -1.93 10.10 -5.24
CA TYR A 66 -2.65 11.37 -5.38
C TYR A 66 -3.39 11.78 -4.10
N TYR A 67 -4.03 10.83 -3.42
CA TYR A 67 -4.75 11.08 -2.16
C TYR A 67 -3.90 10.85 -0.90
N THR A 68 -2.57 10.73 -1.04
CA THR A 68 -1.67 10.60 0.10
C THR A 68 -1.49 11.97 0.78
N VAL A 69 -1.83 12.04 2.06
CA VAL A 69 -1.68 13.24 2.91
C VAL A 69 -0.28 13.30 3.53
N LYS A 70 0.25 12.16 3.98
CA LYS A 70 1.57 12.08 4.64
C LYS A 70 2.30 10.79 4.28
N LYS A 71 3.62 10.88 4.20
CA LYS A 71 4.53 9.75 3.92
C LYS A 71 5.52 9.62 5.07
N PHE A 72 5.73 8.39 5.54
CA PHE A 72 6.70 8.07 6.59
C PHE A 72 7.53 6.87 6.15
N TRP A 73 8.83 6.91 6.44
CA TRP A 73 9.73 5.80 6.16
C TRP A 73 10.21 5.17 7.46
N SER A 74 10.34 3.86 7.43
CA SER A 74 10.89 3.11 8.54
C SER A 74 12.38 3.35 8.70
N ARG A 75 12.80 3.56 9.96
CA ARG A 75 14.20 3.76 10.37
C ARG A 75 14.77 2.57 11.14
N ALA A 76 14.06 1.45 11.19
CA ALA A 76 14.40 0.33 12.09
C ALA A 76 15.70 -0.41 11.74
N TYR A 77 16.15 -0.33 10.48
CA TYR A 77 17.34 -1.02 9.96
C TYR A 77 18.23 -0.07 9.14
N CYS A 78 18.17 1.23 9.45
CA CYS A 78 19.04 2.25 8.88
C CYS A 78 20.37 2.30 9.62
#